data_AF-E6L0C3-F1
#
_entry.id   AF-E6L0C3-F1
#
_cell.length_a   1.000
_cell.length_b   1.000
_cell.length_c   1.000
_cell.angle_alpha   90.00
_cell.angle_beta   90.00
_cell.angle_gamma   90.00
#
_symmetry.space_group_name_H-M   'P 1'
#
loop_
_entity.id
_entity.type
_entity.pdbx_description
1 polymer ?
#
loop_
_entity_poly.entity_id
_entity_poly.type
_entity_poly.pdbx_seq_one_letter_code
_entity_poly.pdbx_strand_id
1 'polypeptide(L)'
;MTFNEILVALPTIEHLSEINILENGKQIHQIPAAPGKLGSLRVYNALAEEFNGKLDRTSAQKGLQLFAEHTEDARQFPGKHPNIDLLLRVIEQDLCYHIEAH
;
A
#
# COMPACT_ATOMS: atom_id res chain seq x y z
N MET A 1 10.79 -4.67 -13.99
CA MET A 1 10.53 -5.79 -13.06
C MET A 1 9.03 -5.94 -12.97
N THR A 2 8.56 -7.18 -12.96
CA THR A 2 7.15 -7.50 -12.67
C THR A 2 6.86 -7.30 -11.18
N PHE A 3 5.58 -7.20 -10.84
CA PHE A 3 5.14 -7.11 -9.44
C PHE A 3 5.69 -8.28 -8.59
N ASN A 4 5.66 -9.50 -9.13
CA ASN A 4 6.16 -10.68 -8.42
C ASN A 4 7.67 -10.64 -8.17
N GLU A 5 8.46 -10.14 -9.12
CA GLU A 5 9.91 -9.96 -8.92
C GLU A 5 10.20 -8.91 -7.84
N ILE A 6 9.43 -7.81 -7.81
CA ILE A 6 9.56 -6.77 -6.77
C ILE A 6 9.22 -7.34 -5.40
N LEU A 7 8.12 -8.10 -5.29
CA LEU A 7 7.70 -8.68 -4.03
C LEU A 7 8.81 -9.49 -3.37
N VAL A 8 9.59 -10.28 -4.12
CA VAL A 8 10.69 -11.10 -3.56
C VAL A 8 11.72 -10.26 -2.80
N ALA A 9 11.96 -9.02 -3.24
CA ALA A 9 12.93 -8.11 -2.63
C ALA A 9 12.40 -7.30 -1.43
N LEU A 10 11.09 -7.33 -1.17
CA LEU A 10 10.49 -6.59 -0.06
C LEU A 10 10.63 -7.33 1.29
N PRO A 11 10.53 -6.62 2.42
CA PRO A 11 10.45 -7.25 3.74
C PRO A 11 9.38 -8.33 3.80
N THR A 12 9.57 -9.33 4.66
CA THR A 12 8.60 -10.41 4.82
C THR A 12 7.48 -10.00 5.78
N ILE A 13 6.37 -10.74 5.78
CA ILE A 13 5.11 -10.35 6.45
C ILE A 13 4.54 -11.45 7.34
N GLU A 14 5.32 -12.49 7.67
CA GLU A 14 4.84 -13.62 8.47
C GLU A 14 4.43 -13.24 9.90
N HIS A 15 4.94 -12.11 10.39
CA HIS A 15 4.60 -11.57 11.70
C HIS A 15 3.33 -10.71 11.69
N LEU A 16 2.83 -10.33 10.50
CA LEU A 16 1.69 -9.43 10.38
C LEU A 16 0.36 -10.17 10.31
N SER A 17 -0.59 -9.67 11.08
CA SER A 17 -2.01 -10.06 10.99
C SER A 17 -2.78 -9.13 10.07
N GLU A 18 -2.43 -7.84 10.05
CA GLU A 18 -3.06 -6.82 9.22
C GLU A 18 -2.24 -5.52 9.16
N ILE A 19 -2.63 -4.64 8.25
CA ILE A 19 -2.21 -3.24 8.22
C ILE A 19 -3.46 -2.35 8.22
N ASN A 20 -3.46 -1.36 9.11
CA ASN A 20 -4.48 -0.33 9.18
C ASN A 20 -3.95 0.99 8.63
N ILE A 21 -4.81 1.72 7.91
CA ILE A 21 -4.54 3.09 7.47
C ILE A 21 -5.37 4.03 8.32
N LEU A 22 -4.70 4.96 8.99
CA LEU A 22 -5.29 5.90 9.92
C LEU A 22 -5.28 7.32 9.35
N GLU A 23 -6.40 8.02 9.50
CA GLU A 23 -6.52 9.46 9.33
C GLU A 23 -6.76 10.07 10.72
N ASN A 24 -5.81 10.88 11.20
CA ASN A 24 -5.89 11.51 12.53
C ASN A 24 -6.18 10.49 13.67
N GLY A 25 -5.56 9.31 13.60
CA GLY A 25 -5.74 8.23 14.58
C GLY A 25 -7.02 7.40 14.41
N LYS A 26 -7.87 7.71 13.43
CA LYS A 26 -9.05 6.91 13.09
C LYS A 26 -8.76 6.00 11.91
N GLN A 27 -9.03 4.70 12.04
CA GLN A 27 -8.93 3.76 10.94
C GLN A 27 -9.92 4.10 9.82
N ILE A 28 -9.41 4.23 8.60
CA ILE A 28 -10.17 4.52 7.38
C ILE A 28 -10.08 3.40 6.34
N HIS A 29 -9.08 2.52 6.45
CA HIS A 29 -8.86 1.40 5.54
C HIS A 29 -8.11 0.27 6.25
N GLN A 30 -8.29 -0.97 5.79
CA GLN A 30 -7.69 -2.17 6.38
C GLN A 30 -7.21 -3.12 5.29
N ILE A 31 -6.03 -3.71 5.49
CA ILE A 31 -5.46 -4.73 4.64
C ILE A 31 -5.18 -5.96 5.52
N PRO A 32 -6.06 -6.98 5.52
CA PRO A 32 -5.85 -8.18 6.32
C PRO A 32 -4.80 -9.10 5.68
N ALA A 33 -4.11 -9.90 6.50
CA ALA A 33 -3.30 -11.03 6.06
C ALA A 33 -4.20 -12.17 5.54
N ALA A 34 -4.72 -11.99 4.32
CA ALA A 34 -5.64 -12.92 3.67
C ALA A 34 -5.18 -13.29 2.25
N PRO A 35 -5.56 -14.47 1.74
CA PRO A 35 -5.35 -14.84 0.34
C PRO A 35 -5.86 -13.76 -0.62
N GLY A 36 -5.04 -13.41 -1.61
CA GLY A 36 -5.33 -12.32 -2.55
C GLY A 36 -5.02 -10.91 -2.04
N LYS A 37 -4.67 -10.72 -0.75
CA LYS A 37 -4.23 -9.43 -0.19
C LYS A 37 -2.76 -9.39 0.22
N LEU A 38 -2.08 -10.54 0.29
CA LEU A 38 -0.68 -10.67 0.71
C LEU A 38 0.28 -9.76 -0.05
N GLY A 39 0.08 -9.58 -1.36
CA GLY A 39 0.91 -8.68 -2.17
C GLY A 39 0.80 -7.22 -1.70
N SER A 40 -0.42 -6.72 -1.48
CA SER A 40 -0.61 -5.37 -0.93
C SER A 40 -0.11 -5.26 0.50
N LEU A 41 -0.31 -6.29 1.33
CA LEU A 41 0.20 -6.29 2.71
C LEU A 41 1.72 -6.10 2.72
N ARG A 42 2.43 -6.82 1.84
CA ARG A 42 3.89 -6.72 1.72
C ARG A 42 4.36 -5.35 1.21
N VAL A 43 3.66 -4.76 0.24
CA VAL A 43 3.96 -3.39 -0.23
C VAL A 43 3.75 -2.37 0.88
N TYR A 44 2.62 -2.42 1.58
CA TYR A 44 2.32 -1.46 2.64
C TYR A 44 3.24 -1.63 3.85
N ASN A 45 3.68 -2.85 4.18
CA ASN A 45 4.72 -3.05 5.19
C ASN A 45 6.03 -2.37 4.79
N ALA A 46 6.48 -2.56 3.55
CA ALA A 46 7.68 -1.91 3.04
C ALA A 46 7.59 -0.38 3.11
N LEU A 47 6.43 0.20 2.78
CA LEU A 47 6.19 1.64 2.91
C LEU A 47 6.21 2.10 4.38
N ALA A 48 5.64 1.32 5.30
CA ALA A 48 5.67 1.64 6.71
C ALA A 48 7.10 1.65 7.26
N GLU A 49 7.92 0.65 6.91
CA GLU A 49 9.33 0.59 7.29
C GLU A 49 10.16 1.73 6.68
N GLU A 50 10.01 1.99 5.37
CA GLU A 50 10.82 3.00 4.65
C GLU A 50 10.47 4.44 5.06
N PHE A 51 9.20 4.72 5.35
CA PHE A 51 8.71 6.08 5.61
C PHE A 51 8.24 6.30 7.05
N ASN A 52 8.63 5.43 7.98
CA ASN A 52 8.25 5.49 9.39
C ASN A 52 6.72 5.64 9.58
N GLY A 53 5.98 4.80 8.84
CA GLY A 53 4.52 4.76 8.83
C GLY A 53 3.84 5.94 8.14
N LYS A 54 4.56 6.89 7.52
CA LYS A 54 3.91 8.02 6.85
C LYS A 54 3.40 7.64 5.46
N LEU A 55 2.09 7.82 5.23
CA LEU A 55 1.48 7.70 3.89
C LEU A 55 1.13 9.09 3.35
N ASP A 56 2.01 9.67 2.55
CA ASP A 56 1.83 10.96 1.89
C ASP A 56 2.10 10.83 0.38
N ARG A 57 2.10 11.95 -0.35
CA ARG A 57 2.40 11.93 -1.80
C ARG A 57 3.69 11.17 -2.14
N THR A 58 4.74 11.28 -1.32
CA THR A 58 6.05 10.66 -1.59
C THR A 58 5.98 9.15 -1.44
N SER A 59 5.49 8.66 -0.31
CA SER A 59 5.37 7.21 -0.07
C SER A 59 4.29 6.58 -0.94
N ALA A 60 3.23 7.30 -1.29
CA ALA A 60 2.25 6.83 -2.26
C ALA A 60 2.83 6.66 -3.67
N GLN A 61 3.66 7.61 -4.14
CA GLN A 61 4.37 7.47 -5.42
C GLN A 61 5.30 6.25 -5.42
N LYS A 62 6.03 6.03 -4.33
CA LYS A 62 6.85 4.83 -4.15
C LYS A 62 5.99 3.55 -4.20
N GLY A 63 4.85 3.54 -3.51
CA GLY A 63 3.93 2.40 -3.53
C GLY A 63 3.42 2.07 -4.93
N LEU A 64 3.07 3.09 -5.73
CA LEU A 64 2.67 2.89 -7.13
C LEU A 64 3.81 2.29 -7.98
N GLN A 65 5.06 2.63 -7.72
CA GLN A 65 6.19 1.98 -8.38
C GLN A 65 6.32 0.50 -7.96
N LEU A 66 6.12 0.20 -6.68
CA LEU A 66 6.18 -1.16 -6.14
C LEU A 66 5.06 -2.06 -6.69
N PHE A 67 3.88 -1.50 -7.00
CA PHE A 67 2.78 -2.23 -7.65
C PHE A 67 2.99 -2.50 -9.14
N ALA A 68 4.02 -1.90 -9.76
CA ALA A 68 4.43 -2.15 -11.14
C ALA A 68 3.26 -2.17 -12.14
N GLU A 69 3.07 -3.26 -12.90
CA GLU A 69 2.03 -3.39 -13.91
C GLU A 69 0.61 -3.20 -13.38
N HIS A 70 0.35 -3.43 -12.09
CA HIS A 70 -0.97 -3.24 -11.49
C HIS A 70 -1.34 -1.76 -11.31
N THR A 71 -0.37 -0.85 -11.28
CA THR A 71 -0.64 0.59 -11.21
C THR A 71 -1.37 1.07 -12.46
N GLU A 72 -0.94 0.62 -13.64
CA GLU A 72 -1.59 1.00 -14.90
C GLU A 72 -3.00 0.38 -14.99
N ASP A 73 -3.16 -0.88 -14.58
CA ASP A 73 -4.48 -1.53 -14.52
C ASP A 73 -5.44 -0.81 -13.56
N ALA A 74 -4.97 -0.29 -12.43
CA ALA A 74 -5.79 0.52 -11.51
C ALA A 74 -6.22 1.87 -12.13
N ARG A 75 -5.34 2.52 -12.90
CA ARG A 75 -5.68 3.76 -13.62
C ARG A 75 -6.76 3.55 -14.67
N GLN A 76 -6.71 2.41 -15.37
CA GLN A 76 -7.68 2.06 -16.42
C GLN A 76 -9.01 1.57 -15.84
N PHE A 77 -8.99 0.94 -14.66
CA PHE A 77 -10.18 0.36 -14.03
C PHE A 77 -10.32 0.80 -12.56
N PRO A 78 -10.75 2.06 -12.30
CA PRO A 78 -10.95 2.56 -10.94
C PRO A 78 -11.85 1.66 -10.10
N GLY A 79 -11.43 1.33 -8.88
CA GLY A 79 -12.16 0.47 -7.95
C GLY A 79 -11.78 -1.02 -8.05
N LYS A 80 -11.02 -1.44 -9.07
CA LYS A 80 -10.53 -2.82 -9.21
C LYS A 80 -9.45 -3.15 -8.18
N HIS A 81 -8.64 -2.16 -7.80
CA HIS A 81 -7.49 -2.31 -6.92
C HIS A 81 -7.58 -1.35 -5.74
N PRO A 82 -8.41 -1.62 -4.72
CA PRO A 82 -8.71 -0.64 -3.67
C PRO A 82 -7.48 -0.09 -2.93
N ASN A 83 -6.42 -0.90 -2.82
CA ASN A 83 -5.16 -0.49 -2.20
C ASN A 83 -4.34 0.44 -3.11
N ILE A 84 -4.37 0.23 -4.44
CA ILE A 84 -3.69 1.12 -5.40
C ILE A 84 -4.51 2.39 -5.57
N ASP A 85 -5.84 2.27 -5.62
CA ASP A 85 -6.78 3.39 -5.67
C ASP A 85 -6.59 4.36 -4.49
N LEU A 86 -6.31 3.83 -3.29
CA LEU A 86 -5.97 4.64 -2.12
C LEU A 86 -4.70 5.46 -2.35
N LEU A 87 -3.63 4.89 -2.91
CA LEU A 87 -2.40 5.60 -3.21
C LEU A 87 -2.62 6.70 -4.26
N LEU A 88 -3.39 6.40 -5.30
CA LEU A 88 -3.76 7.37 -6.33
C LEU A 88 -4.51 8.57 -5.70
N ARG A 89 -5.48 8.30 -4.82
CA ARG A 89 -6.22 9.34 -4.09
C ARG A 89 -5.30 10.19 -3.21
N VAL A 90 -4.36 9.58 -2.48
CA VAL A 90 -3.39 10.29 -1.65
C VAL A 90 -2.59 11.30 -2.47
N ILE A 91 -2.15 10.91 -3.68
CA ILE A 91 -1.39 11.79 -4.58
C ILE A 91 -2.26 12.92 -5.14
N GLU A 92 -3.45 12.57 -5.64
CA GLU A 92 -4.38 13.49 -6.29
C GLU A 92 -4.88 14.58 -5.35
N GLN A 93 -5.20 14.21 -4.10
CA GLN A 93 -5.79 15.10 -3.11
C GLN A 93 -4.79 15.64 -2.08
N ASP A 94 -3.50 15.31 -2.23
CA ASP A 94 -2.41 15.71 -1.32
C ASP A 94 -2.67 15.33 0.15
N LEU A 95 -3.16 14.11 0.35
CA LEU A 95 -3.56 13.60 1.66
C LEU A 95 -2.35 13.11 2.45
N CYS A 96 -2.50 13.06 3.77
CA CYS A 96 -1.50 12.51 4.68
C CYS A 96 -2.19 11.58 5.68
N TYR A 97 -1.78 10.31 5.66
CA TYR A 97 -2.26 9.25 6.52
C TYR A 97 -1.10 8.57 7.26
N HIS A 98 -1.45 7.68 8.18
CA HIS A 98 -0.50 6.82 8.87
C HIS A 98 -0.77 5.35 8.55
N ILE A 99 0.29 4.59 8.30
CA ILE A 99 0.28 3.14 8.13
C ILE A 99 0.65 2.53 9.47
N GLU A 100 -0.25 1.74 10.05
CA GLU A 100 -0.04 1.01 11.29
C GLU A 100 -0.04 -0.49 10.99
N ALA A 101 1.08 -1.16 11.28
CA ALA A 101 1.26 -2.59 11.06
C ALA A 101 1.08 -3.36 12.38
N HIS A 102 0.34 -4.47 12.35
CA HIS A 102 -0.03 -5.26 13.54
C HIS A 102 0.36 -6.73 13.40
#